data_AF-A0A0P9FHC9-F1
#
_entry.id   AF-A0A0P9FHC9-F1
#
_cell.length_a   1.000
_cell.length_b   1.000
_cell.length_c   1.000
_cell.angle_alpha   90.00
_cell.angle_beta   90.00
_cell.angle_gamma   90.00
#
_symmetry.space_group_name_H-M   'P 1'
#
loop_
_entity.id
_entity.type
_entity.pdbx_description
1 polymer ?
#
loop_
_entity_poly.entity_id
_entity_poly.type
_entity_poly.pdbx_seq_one_letter_code
_entity_poly.pdbx_strand_id
1 'polypeptide(L)'
;MHARATARNAARTYMMSITACIILLSGVCLSIIAWPDASSAATTNAVLVQPATGGYLGSALELAQRKTLASQGVEPYKSAMSNVTSFANGKLSSSPKPQEPLNITGTTGAFVDDTATAYGLALAYSTSGDVKYAQKSRDFIMAWVNTTKTTVNACPDSGSCQTSLIIGRVGPGFVFAANLIKPSGALSAADDTAFRNWLRTVILPTASTRNNN
;
A
#
# COMPACT_ATOMS: atom_id res chain seq x y z
N MET A 1 52.48 11.26 -9.58
CA MET A 1 52.40 10.22 -8.52
C MET A 1 51.09 9.47 -8.70
N HIS A 2 51.19 8.18 -9.06
CA HIS A 2 50.08 7.26 -9.29
C HIS A 2 49.68 6.52 -8.00
N ALA A 3 48.38 6.31 -7.79
CA ALA A 3 47.79 5.14 -7.11
C ALA A 3 46.27 5.16 -7.40
N ARG A 4 45.73 4.44 -8.39
CA ARG A 4 45.37 3.00 -8.47
C ARG A 4 44.51 2.46 -7.30
N ALA A 5 43.22 2.39 -7.63
CA ALA A 5 42.16 1.41 -7.35
C ALA A 5 42.44 0.10 -6.56
N THR A 6 41.31 -0.40 -6.01
CA THR A 6 40.81 -1.80 -5.93
C THR A 6 40.93 -2.56 -4.60
N ALA A 7 39.78 -2.91 -4.01
CA ALA A 7 39.54 -4.17 -3.27
C ALA A 7 38.01 -4.34 -3.13
N ARG A 8 37.32 -5.14 -3.96
CA ARG A 8 37.16 -6.62 -4.00
C ARG A 8 36.15 -7.18 -3.00
N ASN A 9 35.11 -7.74 -3.61
CA ASN A 9 34.10 -8.66 -3.06
C ASN A 9 34.71 -9.80 -2.24
N ALA A 10 34.03 -10.16 -1.15
CA ALA A 10 34.17 -11.46 -0.51
C ALA A 10 32.78 -12.10 -0.38
N ALA A 11 32.45 -12.96 -1.34
CA ALA A 11 31.40 -13.95 -1.21
C ALA A 11 31.88 -15.02 -0.21
N ARG A 12 31.04 -15.40 0.75
CA ARG A 12 31.24 -16.59 1.59
C ARG A 12 30.00 -17.47 1.58
N THR A 13 30.14 -18.49 0.74
CA THR A 13 29.50 -19.80 0.76
C THR A 13 29.43 -20.38 2.17
N TYR A 14 28.26 -20.89 2.60
CA TYR A 14 28.18 -21.88 3.66
C TYR A 14 27.46 -23.12 3.14
N MET A 15 28.23 -24.20 3.09
CA MET A 15 27.86 -25.56 2.74
C MET A 15 26.91 -26.17 3.78
N MET A 16 26.05 -27.05 3.24
CA MET A 16 25.30 -28.11 3.88
C MET A 16 26.00 -28.77 5.08
N SER A 17 25.22 -29.05 6.13
CA SER A 17 25.52 -30.11 7.08
C SER A 17 24.37 -31.11 7.08
N ILE A 18 24.68 -32.33 6.64
CA ILE A 18 23.82 -33.51 6.65
C ILE A 18 24.09 -34.21 7.98
N THR A 19 23.05 -34.51 8.76
CA THR A 19 23.15 -35.55 9.79
C THR A 19 21.86 -36.36 9.80
N ALA A 20 22.03 -37.63 9.45
CA ALA A 20 21.01 -38.65 9.32
C ALA A 20 20.51 -39.14 10.70
N CYS A 21 19.24 -39.54 10.76
CA CYS A 21 18.76 -40.50 11.74
C CYS A 21 17.91 -41.56 11.04
N ILE A 22 18.33 -42.80 11.18
CA ILE A 22 17.78 -44.02 10.58
C ILE A 22 16.73 -44.59 11.52
N ILE A 23 15.51 -44.89 11.05
CA ILE A 23 14.71 -46.01 11.55
C ILE A 23 14.03 -46.72 10.37
N LEU A 24 14.35 -48.01 10.27
CA LEU A 24 13.79 -49.02 9.36
C LEU A 24 12.34 -49.35 9.71
N LEU A 25 11.48 -49.55 8.70
CA LEU A 25 10.58 -50.70 8.64
C LEU A 25 9.92 -50.82 7.25
N SER A 26 10.00 -52.04 6.75
CA SER A 26 9.58 -52.60 5.47
C SER A 26 8.07 -52.54 5.20
N GLY A 27 7.69 -52.19 3.97
CA GLY A 27 6.33 -52.37 3.46
C GLY A 27 6.23 -52.02 1.98
N VAL A 28 6.00 -53.03 1.15
CA VAL A 28 5.79 -52.95 -0.30
C VAL A 28 4.54 -52.13 -0.62
N CYS A 29 4.68 -51.08 -1.44
CA CYS A 29 3.66 -50.60 -2.37
C CYS A 29 4.32 -49.72 -3.45
N LEU A 30 4.61 -50.33 -4.60
CA LEU A 30 4.83 -49.61 -5.87
C LEU A 30 3.54 -48.85 -6.20
N SER A 31 3.48 -47.58 -5.84
CA SER A 31 2.49 -46.64 -6.35
C SER A 31 3.24 -45.55 -7.08
N ILE A 32 2.92 -45.44 -8.37
CA ILE A 32 3.43 -44.45 -9.30
C ILE A 32 3.06 -43.08 -8.72
N ILE A 33 4.04 -42.33 -8.23
CA ILE A 33 3.83 -40.93 -7.88
C ILE A 33 3.75 -40.18 -9.21
N ALA A 34 2.53 -40.01 -9.73
CA ALA A 34 2.27 -39.00 -10.73
C ALA A 34 2.52 -37.64 -10.06
N TRP A 35 3.57 -36.94 -10.51
CA TRP A 35 3.72 -35.53 -10.18
C TRP A 35 2.49 -34.81 -10.72
N PRO A 36 1.75 -34.03 -9.92
CA PRO A 36 0.70 -33.20 -10.49
C PRO A 36 1.37 -32.20 -11.41
N ASP A 37 0.93 -32.16 -12.67
CA ASP A 37 1.32 -31.17 -13.65
C ASP A 37 1.19 -29.78 -13.04
N ALA A 38 2.34 -29.13 -12.83
CA ALA A 38 2.38 -27.70 -12.64
C ALA A 38 2.00 -27.07 -13.98
N SER A 39 0.74 -26.66 -14.11
CA SER A 39 0.30 -25.39 -14.73
C SER A 39 -1.14 -25.48 -15.22
N SER A 40 -2.09 -25.64 -14.30
CA SER A 40 -3.39 -24.97 -14.49
C SER A 40 -3.24 -23.56 -13.91
N ALA A 41 -2.91 -22.59 -14.77
CA ALA A 41 -3.00 -21.18 -14.42
C ALA A 41 -4.48 -20.85 -14.21
N ALA A 42 -4.97 -21.07 -12.98
CA ALA A 42 -6.29 -20.63 -12.58
C ALA A 42 -6.31 -19.10 -12.69
N THR A 43 -7.07 -18.59 -13.65
CA THR A 43 -7.54 -17.20 -13.68
C THR A 43 -8.48 -17.00 -12.50
N THR A 44 -7.89 -16.87 -11.31
CA THR A 44 -8.62 -16.37 -10.15
C THR A 44 -8.87 -14.90 -10.38
N ASN A 45 -10.11 -14.56 -10.72
CA ASN A 45 -10.62 -13.22 -10.48
C ASN A 45 -10.31 -12.90 -9.03
N ALA A 46 -9.35 -12.00 -8.78
CA ALA A 46 -8.98 -11.60 -7.44
C ALA A 46 -10.22 -10.99 -6.77
N VAL A 47 -10.89 -11.78 -5.94
CA VAL A 47 -11.95 -11.28 -5.08
C VAL A 47 -11.25 -10.44 -4.02
N LEU A 48 -11.37 -9.12 -4.12
CA LEU A 48 -10.90 -8.20 -3.09
C LEU A 48 -11.70 -8.46 -1.82
N VAL A 49 -11.18 -9.30 -0.93
CA VAL A 49 -11.71 -9.45 0.43
C VAL A 49 -11.31 -8.21 1.21
N GLN A 50 -12.24 -7.28 1.39
CA GLN A 50 -12.05 -6.16 2.31
C GLN A 50 -12.07 -6.75 3.74
N PRO A 51 -11.06 -6.54 4.59
CA PRO A 51 -11.04 -7.10 5.94
C PRO A 51 -12.27 -6.63 6.72
N ALA A 52 -13.09 -7.58 7.18
CA ALA A 52 -14.36 -7.34 7.85
C ALA A 52 -14.24 -6.56 9.17
N THR A 53 -13.03 -6.52 9.76
CA THR A 53 -12.74 -5.91 11.07
C THR A 53 -11.77 -4.72 11.00
N GLY A 54 -11.54 -4.18 9.81
CA GLY A 54 -10.93 -2.88 9.60
C GLY A 54 -9.41 -2.87 9.45
N GLY A 55 -8.96 -2.04 8.49
CA GLY A 55 -7.59 -1.59 8.26
C GLY A 55 -6.69 -2.58 7.52
N TYR A 56 -6.05 -2.10 6.44
CA TYR A 56 -5.06 -2.88 5.68
C TYR A 56 -3.68 -2.95 6.37
N LEU A 57 -3.37 -1.98 7.24
CA LEU A 57 -2.07 -1.83 7.91
C LEU A 57 -2.11 -2.06 9.43
N GLY A 58 -3.30 -2.26 10.01
CA GLY A 58 -3.52 -2.44 11.43
C GLY A 58 -5.02 -2.59 11.72
N SER A 59 -5.37 -3.31 12.79
CA SER A 59 -6.78 -3.59 13.09
C SER A 59 -7.49 -2.39 13.72
N ALA A 60 -8.82 -2.32 13.59
CA ALA A 60 -9.61 -1.32 14.31
C ALA A 60 -9.41 -1.41 15.85
N LEU A 61 -9.24 -2.63 16.37
CA LEU A 61 -8.98 -2.89 17.79
C LEU A 61 -7.63 -2.31 18.21
N GLU A 62 -6.58 -2.56 17.44
CA GLU A 62 -5.25 -2.02 17.71
C GLU A 62 -5.25 -0.49 17.70
N LEU A 63 -5.94 0.13 16.73
CA LEU A 63 -6.05 1.58 16.69
C LEU A 63 -6.82 2.16 17.89
N ALA A 64 -7.87 1.48 18.34
CA ALA A 64 -8.60 1.85 19.56
C ALA A 64 -7.71 1.76 20.81
N GLN A 65 -6.90 0.70 20.93
CA GLN A 65 -5.94 0.57 22.02
C GLN A 65 -4.91 1.71 22.04
N ARG A 66 -4.34 2.04 20.88
CA ARG A 66 -3.40 3.16 20.73
C ARG A 66 -4.03 4.50 21.10
N LYS A 67 -5.32 4.70 20.76
CA LYS A 67 -6.08 5.89 21.18
C LYS A 67 -6.24 5.97 22.70
N THR A 68 -6.56 4.85 23.35
CA THR A 68 -6.64 4.78 24.82
C THR A 68 -5.31 5.15 25.47
N LEU A 69 -4.21 4.57 25.01
CA LEU A 69 -2.85 4.88 25.51
C LEU A 69 -2.49 6.36 25.32
N ALA A 70 -2.83 6.94 24.15
CA ALA A 70 -2.64 8.37 23.90
C ALA A 70 -3.44 9.25 24.88
N SER A 71 -4.70 8.89 25.16
CA SER A 71 -5.55 9.64 26.10
C SER A 71 -5.07 9.56 27.55
N GLN A 72 -4.36 8.48 27.90
CA GLN A 72 -3.70 8.30 29.19
C GLN A 72 -2.33 9.00 29.27
N GLY A 73 -1.91 9.66 28.19
CA GLY A 73 -0.64 10.36 28.12
C GLY A 73 0.59 9.47 27.93
N VAL A 74 0.39 8.19 27.56
CA VAL A 74 1.49 7.24 27.35
C VAL A 74 2.21 7.55 26.04
N GLU A 75 3.53 7.67 26.10
CA GLU A 75 4.39 7.83 24.92
C GLU A 75 4.72 6.47 24.28
N PRO A 76 4.93 6.40 22.94
CA PRO A 76 4.90 7.51 21.97
C PRO A 76 3.49 7.84 21.45
N TYR A 77 2.43 7.22 21.99
CA TYR A 77 1.07 7.36 21.44
C TYR A 77 0.52 8.78 21.59
N LYS A 78 0.80 9.43 22.71
CA LYS A 78 0.42 10.84 22.96
C LYS A 78 1.04 11.76 21.89
N SER A 79 2.35 11.71 21.71
CA SER A 79 3.04 12.54 20.71
C SER A 79 2.60 12.21 19.28
N ALA A 80 2.43 10.93 18.94
CA ALA A 80 1.92 10.52 17.63
C ALA A 80 0.51 11.09 17.35
N MET A 81 -0.38 11.07 18.34
CA MET A 81 -1.74 11.61 18.22
C MET A 81 -1.74 13.13 18.02
N SER A 82 -0.89 13.83 18.77
CA SER A 82 -0.71 15.28 18.62
C SER A 82 -0.19 15.63 17.21
N ASN A 83 0.81 14.89 16.72
CA ASN A 83 1.42 15.13 15.41
C ASN A 83 0.42 14.92 14.27
N VAL A 84 -0.36 13.83 14.28
CA VAL A 84 -1.35 13.58 13.22
C VAL A 84 -2.46 14.62 13.22
N THR A 85 -2.90 15.05 14.40
CA THR A 85 -3.94 16.09 14.54
C THR A 85 -3.43 17.45 14.06
N SER A 86 -2.21 17.82 14.43
CA SER A 86 -1.55 19.05 13.99
C SER A 86 -1.37 19.07 12.47
N PHE A 87 -0.85 17.98 11.91
CA PHE A 87 -0.74 17.81 10.45
C PHE A 87 -2.09 18.00 9.77
N ALA A 88 -3.13 17.30 10.23
CA ALA A 88 -4.46 17.34 9.63
C ALA A 88 -5.08 18.74 9.69
N ASN A 89 -4.93 19.45 10.81
CA ASN A 89 -5.38 20.83 10.95
C ASN A 89 -4.71 21.75 9.92
N GLY A 90 -3.40 21.60 9.71
CA GLY A 90 -2.66 22.35 8.70
C GLY A 90 -3.09 22.06 7.24
N LYS A 91 -3.85 20.99 7.00
CA LYS A 91 -4.30 20.57 5.66
C LYS A 91 -5.76 20.89 5.36
N LEU A 92 -6.56 21.34 6.33
CA LEU A 92 -7.98 21.61 6.11
C LEU A 92 -8.25 22.69 5.05
N SER A 93 -7.37 23.70 4.94
CA SER A 93 -7.46 24.76 3.92
C SER A 93 -6.67 24.46 2.64
N SER A 94 -5.93 23.34 2.59
CA SER A 94 -5.16 22.96 1.40
C SER A 94 -6.08 22.51 0.27
N SER A 95 -5.66 22.70 -0.99
CA SER A 95 -6.39 22.22 -2.16
C SER A 95 -5.64 21.06 -2.84
N PRO A 96 -6.34 20.00 -3.28
CA PRO A 96 -5.74 18.93 -4.06
C PRO A 96 -5.23 19.44 -5.41
N LYS A 97 -4.22 18.76 -5.95
CA LYS A 97 -3.51 19.12 -7.18
C LYS A 97 -3.46 17.94 -8.15
N PRO A 98 -4.61 17.40 -8.57
CA PRO A 98 -4.63 16.25 -9.47
C PRO A 98 -4.06 16.61 -10.85
N GLN A 99 -3.60 15.59 -11.56
CA GLN A 99 -2.94 15.75 -12.86
C GLN A 99 -3.58 14.85 -13.94
N GLU A 100 -3.57 15.33 -15.18
CA GLU A 100 -3.92 14.55 -16.36
C GLU A 100 -3.04 14.98 -17.55
N PRO A 101 -2.27 14.06 -18.18
CA PRO A 101 -1.97 12.71 -17.69
C PRO A 101 -1.19 12.75 -16.37
N LEU A 102 -1.29 11.70 -15.56
CA LEU A 102 -0.39 11.54 -14.41
C LEU A 102 1.02 11.20 -14.90
N ASN A 103 1.96 12.11 -14.62
CA ASN A 103 3.38 11.97 -14.90
C ASN A 103 4.18 12.24 -13.64
N ILE A 104 4.89 11.25 -13.12
CA ILE A 104 5.72 11.41 -11.94
C ILE A 104 7.19 11.26 -12.36
N THR A 105 7.95 12.34 -12.23
CA THR A 105 9.36 12.40 -12.69
C THR A 105 10.38 12.26 -11.56
N GLY A 106 9.94 12.22 -10.30
CA GLY A 106 10.79 12.11 -9.11
C GLY A 106 10.10 11.39 -7.96
N THR A 107 10.62 11.52 -6.74
CA THR A 107 10.08 10.89 -5.52
C THR A 107 9.15 11.79 -4.70
N THR A 108 8.92 13.01 -5.19
CA THR A 108 8.07 14.04 -4.62
C THR A 108 7.10 14.57 -5.69
N GLY A 109 6.13 15.38 -5.28
CA GLY A 109 5.19 16.02 -6.20
C GLY A 109 3.73 15.79 -5.80
N ALA A 110 2.82 16.36 -6.58
CA ALA A 110 1.41 16.46 -6.22
C ALA A 110 0.77 15.11 -5.85
N PHE A 111 1.01 14.05 -6.63
CA PHE A 111 0.46 12.72 -6.33
C PHE A 111 0.97 12.18 -4.99
N VAL A 112 2.26 12.35 -4.69
CA VAL A 112 2.89 11.92 -3.44
C VAL A 112 2.31 12.71 -2.26
N ASP A 113 2.31 14.04 -2.38
CA ASP A 113 1.91 14.95 -1.31
C ASP A 113 0.40 14.84 -1.00
N ASP A 114 -0.43 14.71 -2.02
CA ASP A 114 -1.88 14.58 -1.88
C ASP A 114 -2.27 13.21 -1.34
N THR A 115 -1.56 12.14 -1.73
CA THR A 115 -1.79 10.81 -1.16
C THR A 115 -1.42 10.78 0.32
N ALA A 116 -0.29 11.36 0.70
CA ALA A 116 0.10 11.51 2.10
C ALA A 116 -0.90 12.38 2.88
N THR A 117 -1.39 13.46 2.26
CA THR A 117 -2.39 14.36 2.86
C THR A 117 -3.72 13.65 3.10
N ALA A 118 -4.25 12.93 2.11
CA ALA A 118 -5.47 12.15 2.25
C ALA A 118 -5.36 11.11 3.36
N TYR A 119 -4.24 10.39 3.43
CA TYR A 119 -4.01 9.39 4.47
C TYR A 119 -3.85 9.99 5.86
N GLY A 120 -3.09 11.09 6.01
CA GLY A 120 -2.94 11.77 7.29
C GLY A 120 -4.26 12.36 7.82
N LEU A 121 -5.09 12.94 6.95
CA LEU A 121 -6.44 13.38 7.29
C LEU A 121 -7.33 12.20 7.73
N ALA A 122 -7.26 11.08 7.02
CA ALA A 122 -8.02 9.87 7.37
C ALA A 122 -7.59 9.28 8.72
N LEU A 123 -6.30 9.30 9.04
CA LEU A 123 -5.78 8.91 10.35
C LEU A 123 -6.31 9.83 11.46
N ALA A 124 -6.28 11.14 11.25
CA ALA A 124 -6.84 12.11 12.20
C ALA A 124 -8.35 11.90 12.42
N TYR A 125 -9.12 11.61 11.36
CA TYR A 125 -10.52 11.19 11.51
C TYR A 125 -10.62 9.92 12.37
N SER A 126 -9.87 8.88 12.03
CA SER A 126 -10.02 7.58 12.70
C SER A 126 -9.67 7.63 14.18
N THR A 127 -8.86 8.58 14.61
CA THR A 127 -8.49 8.75 16.01
C THR A 127 -9.37 9.76 16.75
N SER A 128 -9.78 10.86 16.12
CA SER A 128 -10.60 11.89 16.76
C SER A 128 -12.11 11.63 16.66
N GLY A 129 -12.56 11.02 15.57
CA GLY A 129 -13.97 10.94 15.17
C GLY A 129 -14.49 12.20 14.47
N ASP A 130 -13.67 13.24 14.29
CA ASP A 130 -14.11 14.51 13.68
C ASP A 130 -14.27 14.38 12.16
N VAL A 131 -15.52 14.43 11.71
CA VAL A 131 -15.92 14.21 10.31
C VAL A 131 -15.31 15.22 9.34
N LYS A 132 -14.85 16.40 9.80
CA LYS A 132 -14.21 17.39 8.92
C LYS A 132 -12.94 16.84 8.27
N TYR A 133 -12.18 16.00 8.99
CA TYR A 133 -10.98 15.39 8.44
C TYR A 133 -11.32 14.31 7.42
N ALA A 134 -12.38 13.53 7.67
CA ALA A 134 -12.87 12.54 6.71
C ALA A 134 -13.36 13.20 5.42
N GLN A 135 -14.15 14.28 5.53
CA GLN A 135 -14.61 15.04 4.38
C GLN A 135 -13.43 15.59 3.57
N LYS A 136 -12.44 16.18 4.25
CA LYS A 136 -11.26 16.69 3.55
C LYS A 136 -10.45 15.59 2.88
N SER A 137 -10.26 14.44 3.55
CA SER A 137 -9.60 13.27 2.95
C SER A 137 -10.30 12.81 1.68
N ARG A 138 -11.64 12.72 1.73
CA ARG A 138 -12.50 12.41 0.58
C ARG A 138 -12.32 13.41 -0.55
N ASP A 139 -12.23 14.71 -0.27
CA ASP A 139 -12.02 15.73 -1.30
C ASP A 139 -10.71 15.53 -2.07
N PHE A 140 -9.61 15.17 -1.36
CA PHE A 140 -8.35 14.83 -2.01
C PHE A 140 -8.48 13.57 -2.87
N ILE A 141 -9.06 12.49 -2.35
CA ILE A 141 -9.26 11.24 -3.11
C ILE A 141 -10.07 11.50 -4.37
N MET A 142 -11.22 12.17 -4.23
CA MET A 142 -12.16 12.36 -5.34
C MET A 142 -11.65 13.37 -6.38
N ALA A 143 -10.80 14.32 -6.00
CA ALA A 143 -10.15 15.20 -6.98
C ALA A 143 -9.27 14.42 -7.96
N TRP A 144 -8.53 13.41 -7.47
CA TRP A 144 -7.71 12.53 -8.31
C TRP A 144 -8.56 11.56 -9.14
N VAL A 145 -9.59 10.94 -8.53
CA VAL A 145 -10.54 10.07 -9.24
C VAL A 145 -11.23 10.79 -10.41
N ASN A 146 -11.62 12.04 -10.19
CA ASN A 146 -12.37 12.82 -11.18
C ASN A 146 -11.49 13.36 -12.30
N THR A 147 -10.20 13.62 -12.04
CA THR A 147 -9.29 14.27 -12.99
C THR A 147 -8.42 13.28 -13.76
N THR A 148 -7.76 12.35 -13.07
CA THR A 148 -6.73 11.49 -13.66
C THR A 148 -7.37 10.31 -14.39
N LYS A 149 -7.19 10.25 -15.71
CA LYS A 149 -7.71 9.24 -16.63
C LYS A 149 -6.62 8.44 -17.32
N THR A 150 -5.44 9.01 -17.50
CA THR A 150 -4.30 8.35 -18.15
C THR A 150 -3.01 8.57 -17.38
N THR A 151 -2.02 7.73 -17.67
CA THR A 151 -0.67 7.82 -17.09
C THR A 151 0.36 7.85 -18.21
N VAL A 152 1.49 8.51 -17.95
CA VAL A 152 2.66 8.50 -18.83
C VAL A 152 3.90 8.12 -18.01
N ASN A 153 4.94 7.63 -18.68
CA ASN A 153 6.11 7.01 -18.02
C ASN A 153 5.71 5.87 -17.06
N ALA A 154 4.60 5.19 -17.36
CA ALA A 154 4.17 3.97 -16.73
C ALA A 154 4.46 2.81 -17.69
N CYS A 155 4.99 1.70 -17.17
CA CYS A 155 5.40 0.56 -17.98
C CYS A 155 5.06 -0.74 -17.24
N PRO A 156 3.87 -1.31 -17.44
CA PRO A 156 3.50 -2.56 -16.77
C PRO A 156 4.46 -3.72 -17.11
N ASP A 157 5.07 -3.70 -18.29
CA ASP A 157 5.95 -4.79 -18.73
C ASP A 157 7.44 -4.53 -18.45
N SER A 158 7.78 -3.48 -17.69
CA SER A 158 9.16 -3.19 -17.29
C SER A 158 9.23 -2.56 -15.88
N GLY A 159 10.11 -3.06 -15.02
CA GLY A 159 10.24 -2.57 -13.63
C GLY A 159 10.96 -1.22 -13.45
N SER A 160 11.29 -0.51 -14.53
CA SER A 160 12.21 0.66 -14.49
C SER A 160 11.52 2.00 -14.81
N CYS A 161 10.20 2.08 -14.75
CA CYS A 161 9.46 3.30 -15.10
C CYS A 161 9.00 4.09 -13.86
N GLN A 162 9.34 5.37 -13.84
CA GLN A 162 9.23 6.22 -12.66
C GLN A 162 7.78 6.37 -12.16
N THR A 163 6.81 6.56 -13.06
CA THR A 163 5.40 6.70 -12.65
C THR A 163 4.86 5.42 -12.02
N SER A 164 5.13 4.25 -12.63
CA SER A 164 4.75 2.94 -12.06
C SER A 164 5.35 2.72 -10.68
N LEU A 165 6.65 3.01 -10.51
CA LEU A 165 7.36 2.84 -9.24
C LEU A 165 6.73 3.71 -8.14
N ILE A 166 6.45 4.98 -8.44
CA ILE A 166 5.89 5.88 -7.43
C ILE A 166 4.43 5.55 -7.14
N ILE A 167 3.62 5.21 -8.14
CA ILE A 167 2.25 4.72 -7.92
C ILE A 167 2.26 3.51 -6.99
N GLY A 168 3.13 2.52 -7.24
CA GLY A 168 3.25 1.35 -6.38
C GLY A 168 3.67 1.69 -4.94
N ARG A 169 4.55 2.68 -4.77
CA ARG A 169 5.03 3.13 -3.46
C ARG A 169 3.97 3.88 -2.65
N VAL A 170 3.29 4.86 -3.25
CA VAL A 170 2.45 5.81 -2.50
C VAL A 170 0.96 5.64 -2.74
N GLY A 171 0.54 5.15 -3.92
CA GLY A 171 -0.86 4.94 -4.29
C GLY A 171 -1.70 4.16 -3.27
N PRO A 172 -1.16 3.14 -2.57
CA PRO A 172 -1.88 2.47 -1.49
C PRO A 172 -2.38 3.41 -0.38
N GLY A 173 -1.74 4.58 -0.18
CA GLY A 173 -2.19 5.58 0.79
C GLY A 173 -3.62 6.07 0.54
N PHE A 174 -4.06 6.20 -0.72
CA PHE A 174 -5.46 6.52 -1.02
C PHE A 174 -6.41 5.38 -0.66
N VAL A 175 -5.99 4.12 -0.86
CA VAL A 175 -6.78 2.93 -0.47
C VAL A 175 -6.94 2.88 1.04
N PHE A 176 -5.85 3.12 1.78
CA PHE A 176 -5.87 3.16 3.24
C PHE A 176 -6.74 4.31 3.76
N ALA A 177 -6.62 5.49 3.15
CA ALA A 177 -7.44 6.64 3.48
C ALA A 177 -8.93 6.36 3.27
N ALA A 178 -9.32 5.87 2.08
CA ALA A 178 -10.70 5.54 1.75
C ALA A 178 -11.31 4.52 2.73
N ASN A 179 -10.53 3.51 3.13
CA ASN A 179 -10.97 2.53 4.11
C ASN A 179 -11.17 3.15 5.51
N LEU A 180 -10.22 3.96 5.98
CA LEU A 180 -10.29 4.58 7.31
C LEU A 180 -11.47 5.55 7.44
N ILE A 181 -11.83 6.27 6.37
CA ILE A 181 -12.95 7.22 6.40
C ILE A 181 -14.31 6.56 6.11
N LYS A 182 -14.36 5.28 5.75
CA LYS A 182 -15.62 4.58 5.43
C LYS A 182 -16.70 4.72 6.54
N PRO A 183 -16.38 4.59 7.85
CA PRO A 183 -17.37 4.75 8.92
C PRO A 183 -17.95 6.17 9.04
N SER A 184 -17.31 7.19 8.46
CA SER A 184 -17.78 8.58 8.55
C SER A 184 -19.00 8.86 7.66
N GLY A 185 -19.24 8.03 6.64
CA GLY A 185 -20.20 8.32 5.57
C GLY A 185 -19.74 9.39 4.57
N ALA A 186 -18.52 9.93 4.69
CA ALA A 186 -18.01 10.97 3.77
C ALA A 186 -17.85 10.47 2.32
N LEU A 187 -17.53 9.18 2.13
CA LEU A 187 -17.59 8.54 0.82
C LEU A 187 -19.00 7.99 0.58
N SER A 188 -19.70 8.56 -0.38
CA SER A 188 -20.97 8.01 -0.85
C SER A 188 -20.77 6.67 -1.59
N ALA A 189 -21.83 5.91 -1.80
CA ALA A 189 -21.77 4.70 -2.63
C ALA A 189 -21.30 4.97 -4.08
N ALA A 190 -21.63 6.14 -4.61
CA ALA A 190 -21.17 6.60 -5.92
C ALA A 190 -19.67 6.90 -5.90
N ASP A 191 -19.17 7.60 -4.87
CA ASP A 191 -17.74 7.87 -4.71
C ASP A 191 -16.93 6.59 -4.60
N ASP A 192 -17.39 5.64 -3.78
CA ASP A 192 -16.76 4.33 -3.58
C ASP A 192 -16.73 3.51 -4.88
N THR A 193 -17.78 3.58 -5.69
CA THR A 193 -17.81 2.96 -7.02
C THR A 193 -16.84 3.63 -7.99
N ALA A 194 -16.82 4.97 -8.03
CA ALA A 194 -15.91 5.73 -8.88
C ALA A 194 -14.45 5.50 -8.50
N PHE A 195 -14.13 5.49 -7.21
CA PHE A 195 -12.79 5.23 -6.69
C PHE A 195 -12.30 3.82 -7.08
N ARG A 196 -13.12 2.78 -6.87
CA ARG A 196 -12.78 1.42 -7.30
C ARG A 196 -12.59 1.32 -8.81
N ASN A 197 -13.43 2.00 -9.59
CA ASN A 197 -13.31 2.00 -11.04
C ASN A 197 -12.00 2.68 -11.49
N TRP A 198 -11.67 3.82 -10.89
CA TRP A 198 -10.41 4.53 -11.14
C TRP A 198 -9.19 3.68 -10.79
N LEU A 199 -9.22 2.98 -9.65
CA LEU A 199 -8.16 2.04 -9.29
C LEU A 199 -7.98 0.97 -10.38
N ARG A 200 -9.07 0.35 -10.84
CA ARG A 200 -9.02 -0.74 -11.84
C ARG A 200 -8.60 -0.30 -13.23
N THR A 201 -9.01 0.90 -13.64
CA THR A 201 -8.87 1.35 -15.04
C THR A 201 -7.67 2.26 -15.26
N VAL A 202 -7.18 2.94 -14.22
CA VAL A 202 -6.10 3.94 -14.34
C VAL A 202 -4.86 3.53 -13.55
N ILE A 203 -5.03 3.14 -12.28
CA ILE A 203 -3.91 2.94 -11.35
C ILE A 203 -3.31 1.54 -11.43
N LEU A 204 -4.11 0.49 -11.25
CA LEU A 204 -3.65 -0.90 -11.25
C LEU A 204 -3.00 -1.33 -12.57
N PRO A 205 -3.44 -0.86 -13.77
CA PRO A 205 -2.75 -1.18 -15.01
C PRO A 205 -1.31 -0.65 -15.11
N THR A 206 -0.88 0.23 -14.20
CA THR A 206 0.51 0.70 -14.15
C THR A 206 1.43 -0.23 -13.36
N ALA A 207 0.87 -1.16 -12.57
CA ALA A 207 1.63 -2.10 -11.77
C ALA A 207 2.42 -3.05 -12.70
N SER A 208 3.67 -3.34 -12.32
CA SER A 208 4.51 -4.23 -13.11
C SER A 208 3.96 -5.66 -13.05
N THR A 209 3.83 -6.31 -14.21
CA THR A 209 3.38 -7.70 -14.35
C THR A 209 4.53 -8.70 -14.15
N ARG A 210 5.76 -8.21 -13.94
CA ARG A 210 6.94 -9.05 -13.74
C ARG A 210 7.02 -9.61 -12.32
N ASN A 211 7.52 -10.84 -12.20
CA ASN A 211 7.66 -11.56 -10.93
C ASN A 211 8.85 -11.09 -10.06
N ASN A 212 9.62 -10.08 -10.50
CA ASN A 212 10.89 -9.68 -9.88
C ASN A 212 10.88 -8.27 -9.26
N ASN A 213 9.70 -7.74 -8.95
CA ASN A 213 9.58 -6.50 -8.18
C ASN A 213 9.47 -6.79 -6.68
#